data_AF-A0A6J6CZ76-F1
#
_entry.id   AF-A0A6J6CZ76-F1
#
_cell.length_a   1.000
_cell.length_b   1.000
_cell.length_c   1.000
_cell.angle_alpha   90.00
_cell.angle_beta   90.00
_cell.angle_gamma   90.00
#
_symmetry.space_group_name_H-M   'P 1'
#
loop_
_entity.id
_entity.type
_entity.pdbx_description
1 polymer ?
#
loop_
_entity_poly.entity_id
_entity_poly.type
_entity_poly.pdbx_seq_one_letter_code
_entity_poly.pdbx_strand_id
1 'polypeptide(L)'
;MPAIEIWAQVISKPEDSLGILNLGKRDVGSDLHNPIPVLRFSESITVFSGEVEKLNDQHAFLKSSSNFNNSDLIGLGISHPCTTFDKWRLIPLVNSNYDVVDCIQTFF
;
A
#
# COMPACT_ATOMS: atom_id res chain seq x y z
N MET A 1 7.41 12.99 4.07
CA MET A 1 6.21 12.24 3.66
C MET A 1 6.38 11.81 2.21
N PRO A 2 6.02 10.57 1.86
CA PRO A 2 5.91 10.17 0.45
C PRO A 2 4.84 11.01 -0.24
N ALA A 3 4.98 11.25 -1.55
CA ALA A 3 4.04 12.09 -2.31
C ALA A 3 2.72 11.38 -2.63
N ILE A 4 2.72 10.05 -2.60
CA ILE A 4 1.54 9.20 -2.72
C ILE A 4 1.71 8.00 -1.78
N GLU A 5 0.59 7.51 -1.28
CA GLU A 5 0.51 6.24 -0.58
C GLU A 5 -0.54 5.36 -1.24
N ILE A 6 -0.35 4.05 -1.13
CA ILE A 6 -1.34 3.08 -1.58
C ILE A 6 -1.80 2.27 -0.38
N TRP A 7 -3.10 2.09 -0.27
CA TRP A 7 -3.71 1.22 0.72
C TRP A 7 -4.00 -0.15 0.10
N ALA A 8 -3.49 -1.19 0.73
CA ALA A 8 -3.70 -2.57 0.31
C ALA A 8 -4.24 -3.40 1.48
N GLN A 9 -5.16 -4.31 1.19
CA GLN A 9 -5.75 -5.20 2.18
C GLN A 9 -4.89 -6.45 2.39
N VAL A 10 -4.72 -6.86 3.64
CA VAL A 10 -4.22 -8.18 4.01
C VAL A 10 -5.26 -9.22 3.66
N ILE A 11 -5.06 -9.95 2.55
CA ILE A 11 -5.97 -11.00 2.10
C ILE A 11 -5.67 -12.37 2.73
N SER A 12 -4.46 -12.54 3.27
CA SER A 12 -4.07 -13.77 3.96
C SER A 12 -2.92 -13.52 4.93
N LYS A 13 -2.98 -14.13 6.11
CA LYS A 13 -1.92 -14.16 7.13
C LYS A 13 -1.55 -15.62 7.42
N PRO A 14 -0.71 -16.26 6.59
CA PRO A 14 -0.35 -17.67 6.76
C PRO A 14 0.55 -17.93 7.97
N GLU A 15 1.31 -16.92 8.43
CA GLU A 15 2.17 -16.99 9.61
C GLU A 15 2.01 -15.71 10.43
N ASP A 16 2.39 -15.73 11.71
CA ASP A 16 2.25 -14.58 12.61
C ASP A 16 2.95 -13.31 12.10
N SER A 17 4.09 -13.49 11.42
CA SER A 17 4.90 -12.40 10.88
C SER A 17 4.75 -12.17 9.37
N LEU A 18 3.96 -12.98 8.66
CA LEU A 18 3.83 -12.94 7.20
C LEU A 18 2.38 -12.66 6.78
N GLY A 19 2.20 -11.61 5.99
CA GLY A 19 0.94 -11.23 5.36
C GLY A 19 1.07 -11.18 3.84
N ILE A 20 -0.04 -11.45 3.15
CA ILE A 20 -0.18 -11.28 1.71
C ILE A 20 -1.14 -10.12 1.48
N LEU A 21 -0.68 -9.11 0.74
CA LEU A 21 -1.50 -7.95 0.36
C LEU A 21 -2.04 -8.10 -1.07
N ASN A 22 -3.22 -7.56 -1.35
CA ASN A 22 -3.78 -7.47 -2.71
C ASN A 22 -3.17 -6.32 -3.55
N LEU A 23 -1.84 -6.24 -3.55
CA LEU A 23 -1.07 -5.23 -4.26
C LEU A 23 0.10 -5.90 -4.96
N GLY A 24 0.34 -5.62 -6.23
CA GLY A 24 1.50 -6.15 -6.95
C GLY A 24 2.16 -5.14 -7.90
N LYS A 25 3.00 -5.66 -8.80
CA LYS A 25 3.70 -4.87 -9.82
C LYS A 25 2.76 -4.15 -10.80
N ARG A 26 1.48 -4.52 -10.84
CA ARG A 26 0.47 -3.84 -11.63
C ARG A 26 -0.05 -2.57 -10.98
N ASP A 27 0.18 -2.41 -9.68
CA ASP A 27 -0.35 -1.31 -8.86
C ASP A 27 0.75 -0.33 -8.44
N VAL A 28 2.00 -0.78 -8.38
CA VAL A 28 3.17 0.03 -8.01
C VAL A 28 4.30 -0.11 -9.02
N GLY A 29 5.01 0.98 -9.26
CA GLY A 29 6.27 0.95 -10.02
C GLY A 29 7.32 0.11 -9.28
N SER A 30 7.96 -0.83 -9.97
CA SER A 30 8.84 -1.85 -9.37
C SER A 30 10.33 -1.56 -9.48
N ASP A 31 10.72 -0.37 -9.98
CA ASP A 31 12.00 -0.25 -10.68
C ASP A 31 13.20 0.05 -9.76
N LEU A 32 12.95 0.55 -8.54
CA LEU A 32 14.03 0.92 -7.60
C LEU A 32 13.86 0.36 -6.18
N HIS A 33 12.68 0.48 -5.56
CA HIS A 33 12.45 0.04 -4.18
C HIS A 33 11.02 -0.49 -4.02
N ASN A 34 10.84 -1.49 -3.13
CA ASN A 34 9.52 -1.96 -2.76
C ASN A 34 8.76 -0.89 -1.93
N PRO A 35 7.41 -0.89 -1.98
CA PRO A 35 6.58 -0.03 -1.13
C PRO A 35 6.87 -0.24 0.36
N ILE A 36 6.83 0.83 1.14
CA ILE A 36 7.22 0.82 2.55
C ILE A 36 5.95 0.87 3.41
N PRO A 37 5.63 -0.15 4.21
CA PRO A 37 4.52 -0.10 5.16
C PRO A 37 4.75 1.00 6.20
N VAL A 38 3.80 1.92 6.33
CA VAL A 38 3.89 3.06 7.26
C VAL A 38 2.65 3.23 8.13
N LEU A 39 1.50 2.75 7.67
CA LEU A 39 0.22 2.86 8.35
C LEU A 39 -0.54 1.53 8.31
N ARG A 40 -1.45 1.37 9.26
CA ARG A 40 -2.43 0.27 9.31
C ARG A 40 -3.79 0.84 9.67
N PHE A 41 -4.84 0.33 9.05
CA PHE A 41 -6.22 0.58 9.40
C PHE A 41 -6.92 -0.74 9.69
N SER A 42 -7.63 -0.79 10.82
CA SER A 42 -8.50 -1.91 11.21
C SER A 42 -9.84 -1.34 11.68
N GLU A 43 -9.79 -0.54 12.74
CA GLU A 43 -10.90 0.30 13.22
C GLU A 43 -10.52 1.79 13.20
N SER A 44 -9.23 2.08 13.35
CA SER A 44 -8.63 3.40 13.26
C SER A 44 -7.27 3.31 12.58
N ILE A 45 -6.77 4.46 12.10
CA ILE A 45 -5.46 4.56 11.47
C ILE A 45 -4.39 4.64 12.57
N THR A 46 -3.40 3.75 12.50
CA THR A 46 -2.26 3.71 13.41
C THR A 46 -0.96 3.61 12.64
N VAL A 47 0.14 4.08 13.23
CA VAL A 47 1.49 3.86 12.70
C VAL A 47 1.76 2.36 12.62
N PHE A 48 2.35 1.93 11.51
CA PHE A 48 2.71 0.55 11.26
C PHE A 48 4.13 0.47 10.72
N SER A 49 4.83 -0.61 11.03
CA SER A 49 6.18 -0.86 10.54
C SER A 49 6.26 -2.28 10.03
N GLY A 50 6.94 -2.46 8.91
CA GLY A 50 7.15 -3.75 8.27
C GLY A 50 7.99 -3.59 7.01
N GLU A 51 8.11 -4.68 6.28
CA GLU A 51 8.86 -4.75 5.03
C GLU A 51 8.03 -5.48 3.99
N VAL A 52 7.99 -4.93 2.77
CA VAL A 52 7.54 -5.70 1.60
C VAL A 52 8.77 -6.40 1.03
N GLU A 53 8.91 -7.70 1.29
CA GLU A 53 10.07 -8.49 0.83
C GLU A 53 10.01 -8.76 -0.67
N LYS A 54 8.79 -8.91 -1.20
CA LYS A 54 8.58 -9.33 -2.59
C LYS A 54 7.26 -8.81 -3.15
N LEU A 55 7.29 -8.47 -4.44
CA LEU A 55 6.12 -8.22 -5.27
C LEU A 55 5.98 -9.28 -6.38
N ASN A 56 4.81 -9.90 -6.45
CA ASN A 56 4.31 -10.61 -7.62
C ASN A 56 3.42 -9.66 -8.45
N ASP A 57 2.80 -10.18 -9.50
CA ASP A 57 1.94 -9.38 -10.40
C ASP A 57 0.77 -8.69 -9.69
N GLN A 58 0.19 -9.36 -8.69
CA GLN A 58 -1.03 -8.93 -7.98
C GLN A 58 -0.90 -9.00 -6.45
N HIS A 59 0.27 -9.41 -5.93
CA HIS A 59 0.42 -9.72 -4.50
C HIS A 59 1.77 -9.27 -3.95
N ALA A 60 1.73 -8.74 -2.72
CA ALA A 60 2.91 -8.31 -1.98
C ALA A 60 3.07 -9.18 -0.74
N PHE A 61 4.31 -9.54 -0.43
CA PHE A 61 4.67 -10.31 0.76
C PHE A 61 5.12 -9.34 1.84
N LEU A 62 4.26 -9.13 2.83
CA LEU A 62 4.50 -8.27 3.98
C LEU A 62 5.11 -9.08 5.12
N LYS A 63 6.30 -8.70 5.58
CA LYS A 63 6.85 -9.13 6.87
C LYS A 63 6.69 -8.04 7.92
N SER A 64 6.26 -8.41 9.11
CA SER A 64 6.23 -7.48 10.25
C SER A 64 6.27 -8.24 11.58
N SER A 65 6.91 -7.63 12.58
CA SER A 65 6.79 -8.03 13.98
C SER A 65 5.60 -7.36 14.69
N SER A 66 5.00 -6.34 14.07
CA SER A 66 3.80 -5.68 14.56
C SER A 66 2.57 -6.56 14.33
N ASN A 67 1.56 -6.46 15.19
CA ASN A 67 0.34 -7.22 14.99
C ASN A 67 -0.51 -6.65 13.84
N PHE A 68 -0.98 -7.54 12.96
CA PHE A 68 -1.94 -7.31 11.89
C PHE A 68 -2.76 -8.58 11.66
N ASN A 69 -3.90 -8.47 11.01
CA ASN A 69 -4.83 -9.55 10.73
C ASN A 69 -5.34 -9.50 9.29
N ASN A 70 -6.00 -10.58 8.87
CA ASN A 70 -6.76 -10.57 7.63
C ASN A 70 -7.78 -9.43 7.64
N SER A 71 -8.00 -8.82 6.49
CA SER A 71 -8.86 -7.66 6.24
C SER A 71 -8.34 -6.30 6.71
N ASP A 72 -7.26 -6.24 7.50
CA ASP A 72 -6.60 -4.97 7.79
C ASP A 72 -6.11 -4.32 6.49
N LEU A 73 -6.17 -2.99 6.43
CA LEU A 73 -5.53 -2.24 5.35
C LEU A 73 -4.17 -1.77 5.82
N ILE A 74 -3.18 -1.86 4.94
CA ILE A 74 -1.81 -1.40 5.15
C ILE A 74 -1.56 -0.24 4.19
N GLY A 75 -1.26 0.92 4.74
CA GLY A 75 -0.85 2.10 3.99
C GLY A 75 0.64 2.03 3.69
N LEU A 76 0.98 2.08 2.41
CA LEU A 76 2.32 1.89 1.91
C LEU A 76 2.81 3.18 1.25
N GLY A 77 3.91 3.72 1.77
CA GLY A 77 4.62 4.84 1.18
C GLY A 77 5.33 4.41 -0.10
N ILE A 78 5.11 5.15 -1.18
CA ILE A 78 5.74 4.90 -2.48
C ILE A 78 6.96 5.82 -2.63
N SER A 79 8.15 5.24 -2.75
CA SER A 79 9.40 6.01 -2.89
C SER A 79 9.53 6.72 -4.23
N HIS A 80 9.00 6.11 -5.30
CA HIS A 80 9.04 6.63 -6.67
C HIS A 80 7.62 6.82 -7.20
N PRO A 81 6.93 7.90 -6.82
CA PRO A 81 5.54 8.12 -7.18
C PRO A 81 5.34 8.14 -8.71
N CYS A 82 6.26 8.74 -9.48
CA CYS A 82 6.08 8.92 -10.92
C CYS A 82 5.90 7.60 -11.70
N THR A 83 6.57 6.52 -11.31
CA THR A 83 6.44 5.19 -11.94
C THR A 83 5.21 4.41 -11.47
N THR A 84 4.42 5.00 -10.58
CA THR A 84 3.17 4.45 -10.06
C THR A 84 1.96 5.14 -10.69
N PHE A 85 2.04 6.42 -11.06
CA PHE A 85 0.92 7.15 -11.67
C PHE A 85 0.40 6.50 -12.96
N ASP A 86 1.28 5.90 -13.77
CA ASP A 86 0.90 5.22 -15.02
C ASP A 86 0.08 3.94 -14.81
N LYS A 87 0.06 3.41 -13.58
CA LYS A 87 -0.72 2.22 -13.21
C LYS A 87 -2.17 2.52 -12.89
N TRP A 88 -2.50 3.78 -12.58
CA TRP A 88 -3.81 4.17 -12.06
C TRP A 88 -4.48 5.19 -12.97
N ARG A 89 -5.64 4.84 -13.54
CA ARG A 89 -6.44 5.76 -14.36
C ARG A 89 -7.10 6.88 -13.53
N LEU A 90 -7.32 6.63 -12.25
CA LEU A 90 -7.96 7.54 -11.32
C LEU A 90 -7.28 7.41 -9.94
N ILE A 91 -6.86 8.53 -9.36
CA ILE A 91 -6.20 8.59 -8.05
C ILE A 91 -7.02 9.51 -7.15
N PRO A 92 -7.63 9.00 -6.06
CA PRO A 92 -8.34 9.86 -5.11
C PRO A 92 -7.39 10.83 -4.40
N LEU A 93 -7.79 12.09 -4.29
CA LEU A 93 -7.16 13.08 -3.42
C LEU A 93 -7.95 13.13 -2.11
N VAL A 94 -7.23 13.04 -0.99
CA VAL A 94 -7.85 13.01 0.35
C VAL A 94 -7.40 14.20 1.20
N ASN A 95 -8.25 14.60 2.14
CA ASN A 95 -7.87 15.54 3.20
C ASN A 95 -7.14 14.81 4.36
N SER A 96 -6.78 15.53 5.42
CA SER A 96 -6.08 14.94 6.58
C SER A 96 -6.89 13.90 7.37
N ASN A 97 -8.21 13.85 7.17
CA ASN A 97 -9.10 12.87 7.79
C ASN A 97 -9.36 11.66 6.89
N TYR A 98 -8.66 11.55 5.75
CA TYR A 98 -8.89 10.53 4.72
C TYR A 98 -10.23 10.63 3.98
N ASP A 99 -10.94 11.76 4.08
CA ASP A 99 -12.11 11.99 3.24
C ASP A 99 -11.65 12.27 1.81
N VAL A 100 -12.26 11.61 0.82
CA VAL A 100 -12.03 11.90 -0.59
C VAL A 100 -12.63 13.27 -0.91
N VAL A 101 -11.76 14.19 -1.35
CA VAL A 101 -12.15 15.57 -1.69
C VAL A 101 -12.10 15.84 -3.18
N ASP A 102 -11.34 15.05 -3.94
CA ASP A 102 -11.26 15.14 -5.41
C ASP A 102 -10.71 13.83 -6.00
N CYS A 103 -10.65 13.74 -7.33
CA CYS A 103 -10.02 12.64 -8.06
C CYS A 103 -9.14 13.16 -9.20
N ILE A 104 -7.91 12.67 -9.26
CA ILE A 104 -6.96 12.98 -10.33
C ILE A 104 -7.09 11.90 -11.41
N GLN A 105 -7.54 12.30 -12.60
CA GLN A 105 -7.54 11.41 -13.78
C GLN A 105 -6.19 11.47 -14.48
N THR A 106 -5.68 10.31 -14.89
CA THR A 106 -4.43 10.19 -15.64
C THR A 106 -4.66 9.78 -17.10
N PHE A 107 -3.74 10.16 -17.98
CA PHE A 107 -3.81 9.92 -19.44
C PHE A 107 -2.46 9.38 -19.93
N PHE A 108 -2.24 8.08 -19.71
CA PHE A 108 -1.05 7.35 -20.14
C PHE A 108 -1.37 6.36 -21.27
#